data_AF-A0A7W0YJJ7-F1
#
_entry.id   AF-A0A7W0YJJ7-F1
#
_cell.length_a   1.000
_cell.length_b   1.000
_cell.length_c   1.000
_cell.angle_alpha   90.00
_cell.angle_beta   90.00
_cell.angle_gamma   90.00
#
_symmetry.space_group_name_H-M   'P 1'
#
loop_
_entity.id
_entity.type
_entity.pdbx_description
1 polymer ?
#
loop_
_entity_poly.entity_id
_entity_poly.type
_entity_poly.pdbx_seq_one_letter_code
_entity_poly.pdbx_strand_id
1 'polypeptide(L)'
;ILHCASHPVRDVLVGGSGKLFSATEKYAPRLFDRMKEATGIEGQYTDIPALDDDTLHAPRPNDGRVHGGYPGHVMQSSLYTKASLNRGKTLLGLAVIGAGMALASRGRGGNGR
;
A
#
# COMPACT_ATOMS: atom_id res chain seq x y z
N ILE A 1 -4.27 -12.55 -1.25
CA ILE A 1 -4.20 -14.04 -1.26
C ILE A 1 -5.26 -14.60 -2.19
N LEU A 2 -6.57 -14.46 -1.89
CA LEU A 2 -7.65 -14.99 -2.74
C LEU A 2 -7.49 -14.61 -4.23
N HIS A 3 -7.19 -13.35 -4.54
CA HIS A 3 -7.03 -12.92 -5.93
C HIS A 3 -5.94 -13.71 -6.68
N CYS A 4 -4.76 -13.90 -6.09
CA CYS A 4 -3.67 -14.66 -6.70
C CYS A 4 -3.95 -16.18 -6.71
N ALA A 5 -4.76 -16.68 -5.77
CA ALA A 5 -5.18 -18.08 -5.77
C ALA A 5 -6.21 -18.38 -6.89
N SER A 6 -7.05 -17.40 -7.23
CA SER A 6 -8.11 -17.57 -8.23
C SER A 6 -7.72 -17.09 -9.64
N HIS A 7 -6.61 -16.38 -9.79
CA HIS A 7 -6.14 -15.84 -11.07
C HIS A 7 -4.65 -16.11 -11.24
N PRO A 8 -4.15 -16.41 -12.45
CA PRO A 8 -2.74 -16.72 -12.70
C PRO A 8 -1.87 -15.45 -12.61
N VAL A 9 -1.63 -14.97 -11.39
CA VAL A 9 -0.80 -13.79 -11.10
C VAL A 9 0.27 -14.21 -10.10
N ARG A 10 1.55 -14.07 -10.49
CA ARG A 10 2.69 -14.51 -9.68
C ARG A 10 2.78 -13.75 -8.36
N ASP A 11 2.83 -12.42 -8.45
CA ASP A 11 3.02 -11.54 -7.30
C ASP A 11 2.08 -10.33 -7.38
N VAL A 12 1.60 -9.87 -6.23
CA VAL A 12 0.83 -8.63 -6.09
C VAL A 12 1.38 -7.83 -4.93
N LEU A 13 1.78 -6.58 -5.22
CA LEU A 13 2.19 -5.62 -4.21
C LEU A 13 0.95 -5.08 -3.50
N VAL A 14 0.92 -5.22 -2.17
CA VAL A 14 -0.19 -4.78 -1.34
C VAL A 14 0.14 -3.42 -0.73
N GLY A 15 -0.74 -2.44 -0.95
CA GLY A 15 -0.56 -1.08 -0.46
C GLY A 15 0.25 -0.22 -1.42
N GLY A 16 0.04 1.10 -1.35
CA GLY A 16 0.79 2.06 -2.16
C GLY A 16 2.27 2.14 -1.76
N SER A 17 2.55 2.01 -0.46
CA SER A 17 3.91 1.99 0.10
C SER A 17 4.74 0.82 -0.45
N GLY A 18 4.17 -0.39 -0.52
CA GLY A 18 4.87 -1.54 -1.08
C GLY A 18 5.30 -1.32 -2.54
N LYS A 19 4.44 -0.69 -3.35
CA LYS A 19 4.80 -0.30 -4.72
C LYS A 19 5.85 0.79 -4.77
N LEU A 20 5.72 1.81 -3.92
CA LEU A 20 6.67 2.91 -3.85
C LEU A 20 8.05 2.37 -3.47
N PHE A 21 8.17 1.58 -2.41
CA PHE A 21 9.43 0.99 -1.98
C PHE A 21 10.04 0.10 -3.06
N SER A 22 9.25 -0.79 -3.68
CA SER A 22 9.75 -1.62 -4.79
C SER A 22 10.26 -0.79 -5.97
N ALA A 23 9.61 0.34 -6.27
CA ALA A 23 10.04 1.23 -7.34
C ALA A 23 11.30 2.02 -6.95
N THR A 24 11.36 2.55 -5.73
CA THR A 24 12.53 3.28 -5.24
C THR A 24 13.75 2.38 -5.16
N GLU A 25 13.60 1.14 -4.70
CA GLU A 25 14.68 0.15 -4.70
C GLU A 25 15.19 -0.10 -6.13
N LYS A 26 14.28 -0.25 -7.10
CA LYS A 26 14.65 -0.50 -8.51
C LYS A 26 15.34 0.70 -9.17
N TYR A 27 14.87 1.91 -8.92
CA TYR A 27 15.29 3.11 -9.68
C TYR A 27 16.24 4.04 -8.93
N ALA A 28 16.25 3.98 -7.60
CA ALA A 28 17.06 4.81 -6.73
C ALA A 28 17.56 4.03 -5.49
N PRO A 29 18.27 2.90 -5.67
CA PRO A 29 18.66 2.01 -4.57
C PRO A 29 19.43 2.73 -3.46
N ARG A 30 20.37 3.63 -3.83
CA ARG A 30 21.17 4.40 -2.86
C ARG A 30 20.34 5.35 -2.00
N LEU A 31 19.22 5.86 -2.54
CA LEU A 31 18.29 6.68 -1.78
C LEU A 31 17.55 5.82 -0.75
N PHE A 32 17.10 4.65 -1.17
CA PHE A 32 16.44 3.69 -0.29
C PHE A 32 17.36 3.19 0.83
N ASP A 33 18.63 2.95 0.52
CA ASP A 33 19.64 2.56 1.51
C ASP A 33 19.86 3.65 2.56
N ARG A 34 20.05 4.91 2.14
CA ARG A 34 20.16 6.03 3.09
C ARG A 34 18.93 6.22 3.95
N MET A 35 17.74 6.03 3.37
CA MET A 35 16.48 6.10 4.13
C MET A 35 16.47 5.01 5.21
N LYS A 36 16.79 3.76 4.85
CA LYS A 36 16.86 2.65 5.82
C LYS A 36 17.93 2.85 6.88
N GLU A 37 19.11 3.37 6.52
CA GLU A 37 20.17 3.70 7.48
C GLU A 37 19.69 4.74 8.50
N ALA A 38 18.94 5.74 8.04
CA ALA A 38 18.44 6.81 8.89
C ALA A 38 17.26 6.39 9.79
N THR A 39 16.37 5.51 9.33
CA THR A 39 15.10 5.23 10.03
C THR A 39 14.88 3.77 10.43
N GLY A 40 15.70 2.85 9.92
CA GLY A 40 15.42 1.41 9.96
C GLY A 40 15.52 0.80 11.35
N ILE A 41 16.57 1.13 12.09
CA ILE A 41 16.82 0.56 13.42
C ILE A 41 15.84 1.15 14.43
N GLU A 42 15.79 2.48 14.54
CA GLU A 42 14.92 3.15 15.51
C GLU A 42 13.43 2.82 15.29
N GLY A 43 12.98 2.74 14.04
CA GLY A 43 11.60 2.38 13.72
C GLY A 43 11.21 0.93 14.04
N GLN A 44 12.16 0.05 14.36
CA GLN A 44 11.90 -1.33 14.80
C GLN A 44 11.72 -1.45 16.32
N TYR A 45 12.16 -0.45 17.09
CA TYR A 45 12.04 -0.47 18.54
C TYR A 45 10.81 0.30 19.01
N THR A 46 10.34 -0.08 20.19
CA THR A 46 9.33 0.65 20.93
C THR A 46 9.68 0.58 22.41
N ASP A 47 9.36 1.64 23.14
CA ASP A 47 9.49 1.67 24.60
C ASP A 47 8.36 0.89 25.30
N ILE A 48 7.42 0.35 24.53
CA ILE A 48 6.35 -0.50 25.02
C ILE A 48 6.93 -1.90 25.29
N PRO A 49 6.89 -2.40 26.54
CA PRO A 49 7.37 -3.75 26.83
C PRO A 49 6.56 -4.80 26.06
N ALA A 50 7.18 -5.94 25.78
CA ALA A 50 6.48 -7.06 25.16
C ALA A 50 5.25 -7.42 26.01
N LEU A 51 4.07 -7.37 25.38
CA LEU A 51 2.78 -7.53 26.07
C LEU A 51 2.49 -8.97 26.48
N ASP A 52 3.24 -9.95 25.95
CA ASP A 52 2.94 -11.36 26.11
C ASP A 52 4.22 -12.22 26.20
N ASP A 53 4.12 -13.37 26.86
CA ASP A 53 5.18 -14.40 26.96
C ASP A 53 5.60 -14.93 25.59
N ASP A 54 6.87 -15.28 25.41
CA ASP A 54 7.35 -15.87 24.16
C ASP A 54 6.66 -17.21 23.83
N THR A 55 6.78 -17.63 22.57
CA THR A 55 6.24 -18.89 22.06
C THR A 55 7.33 -19.88 21.66
N LEU A 56 8.55 -19.71 22.18
CA LEU A 56 9.72 -20.48 21.75
C LEU A 56 9.62 -21.95 22.17
N HIS A 57 9.11 -22.21 23.37
CA HIS A 57 9.03 -23.57 23.96
C HIS A 57 7.62 -24.15 24.00
N ALA A 58 6.58 -23.31 24.01
CA ALA A 58 5.19 -23.75 24.03
C ALA A 58 4.30 -22.73 23.32
N PRO A 59 3.18 -23.16 22.70
CA PRO A 59 2.19 -22.23 22.18
C PRO A 59 1.54 -21.45 23.32
N ARG A 60 1.27 -20.17 23.07
CA ARG A 60 0.61 -19.32 24.06
C ARG A 60 -0.88 -19.70 24.18
N PRO A 61 -1.43 -19.79 25.40
CA PRO A 61 -2.87 -19.98 25.58
C PRO A 61 -3.66 -18.82 24.95
N ASN A 62 -4.75 -19.14 24.23
CA ASN A 62 -5.66 -18.15 23.62
C ASN A 62 -5.02 -17.22 22.56
N ASP A 63 -3.96 -17.64 21.87
CA ASP A 63 -3.22 -16.84 20.87
C ASP A 63 -3.95 -16.66 19.51
N GLY A 64 -5.28 -16.82 19.47
CA GLY A 64 -6.10 -16.75 18.26
C GLY A 64 -6.49 -15.34 17.81
N ARG A 65 -5.74 -14.31 18.22
CA ARG A 65 -6.10 -12.90 17.94
C ARG A 65 -5.93 -12.59 16.47
N VAL A 66 -6.96 -12.00 15.86
CA VAL A 66 -6.96 -11.62 14.43
C VAL A 66 -6.10 -10.36 14.17
N HIS A 67 -5.91 -9.52 15.19
CA HIS A 67 -5.17 -8.27 15.10
C HIS A 67 -4.01 -8.26 16.11
N GLY A 68 -2.87 -7.71 15.68
CA GLY A 68 -1.72 -7.47 16.56
C GLY A 68 -1.89 -6.20 17.40
N GLY A 69 -0.98 -5.99 18.35
CA GLY A 69 -1.01 -4.85 19.29
C GLY A 69 -0.45 -3.53 18.74
N TYR A 70 -0.48 -3.30 17.41
CA TYR A 70 0.05 -2.04 16.85
C TYR A 70 -0.81 -0.85 17.29
N PRO A 71 -0.26 0.14 18.01
CA PRO A 71 -1.06 1.23 18.59
C PRO A 71 -1.48 2.29 17.56
N GLY A 72 -0.84 2.29 16.39
CA GLY A 72 -1.10 3.28 15.33
C GLY A 72 -2.26 2.90 14.42
N HIS A 73 -2.58 3.81 13.50
CA HIS A 73 -3.61 3.58 12.50
C HIS A 73 -3.17 2.51 11.48
N VAL A 74 -4.01 1.50 11.29
CA VAL A 74 -3.85 0.49 10.23
C VAL A 74 -4.80 0.79 9.09
N MET A 75 -4.24 1.08 7.91
CA MET A 75 -5.05 1.26 6.71
C MET A 75 -5.67 -0.07 6.28
N GLN A 76 -7.00 -0.18 6.36
CA GLN A 76 -7.74 -1.38 5.95
C GLN A 76 -7.96 -1.46 4.43
N SER A 77 -7.80 -0.36 3.71
CA SER A 77 -7.98 -0.35 2.26
C SER A 77 -6.95 0.53 1.57
N SER A 78 -6.57 0.12 0.35
CA SER A 78 -5.63 0.86 -0.48
C SER A 78 -6.20 1.08 -1.88
N LEU A 79 -6.24 2.34 -2.30
CA LEU A 79 -6.63 2.72 -3.66
C LEU A 79 -5.71 2.08 -4.70
N TYR A 80 -4.40 2.07 -4.43
CA TYR A 80 -3.41 1.43 -5.30
C TYR A 80 -3.72 -0.06 -5.50
N THR A 81 -3.93 -0.82 -4.41
CA THR A 81 -4.25 -2.24 -4.52
C THR A 81 -5.54 -2.46 -5.29
N LYS A 82 -6.60 -1.70 -4.97
CA LYS A 82 -7.89 -1.79 -5.68
C LYS A 82 -7.71 -1.52 -7.18
N ALA A 83 -6.92 -0.51 -7.55
CA ALA A 83 -6.64 -0.16 -8.94
C ALA A 83 -5.79 -1.23 -9.65
N SER A 84 -4.75 -1.74 -8.99
CA SER A 84 -3.89 -2.79 -9.54
C SER A 84 -4.63 -4.09 -9.80
N LEU A 85 -5.60 -4.43 -8.95
CA LEU A 85 -6.44 -5.63 -9.09
C LEU A 85 -7.55 -5.45 -10.15
N ASN A 86 -7.97 -4.22 -10.44
CA ASN A 86 -9.09 -3.91 -11.34
C ASN A 86 -8.66 -3.05 -12.54
N ARG A 87 -7.52 -3.37 -13.17
CA ARG A 87 -6.89 -2.54 -14.21
C ARG A 87 -7.86 -2.03 -15.28
N GLY A 88 -8.72 -2.89 -15.81
CA GLY A 88 -9.71 -2.51 -16.82
C GLY A 88 -10.68 -1.43 -16.34
N LYS A 89 -11.25 -1.59 -15.14
CA LYS A 89 -12.16 -0.60 -14.53
C LYS A 89 -11.43 0.69 -14.20
N THR A 90 -10.18 0.60 -13.74
CA THR A 90 -9.35 1.77 -13.46
C THR A 90 -9.04 2.56 -14.73
N LEU A 91 -8.63 1.89 -15.80
CA LEU A 91 -8.35 2.54 -17.09
C LEU A 91 -9.61 3.21 -17.65
N LEU A 92 -10.75 2.54 -17.60
CA LEU A 92 -12.03 3.12 -18.01
C LEU A 92 -12.38 4.36 -17.16
N GLY A 93 -12.28 4.27 -15.84
CA GLY A 93 -12.54 5.39 -14.94
C GLY A 93 -11.64 6.60 -15.22
N LEU A 94 -10.33 6.36 -15.44
CA LEU A 94 -9.38 7.41 -15.81
C LEU A 94 -9.71 8.03 -17.18
N ALA A 95 -10.11 7.23 -18.16
CA ALA A 95 -10.51 7.71 -19.47
C ALA A 95 -11.75 8.62 -19.40
N VAL A 96 -12.75 8.23 -18.60
CA VAL A 96 -13.96 9.04 -18.37
C VAL A 96 -13.61 10.37 -17.69
N ILE A 97 -12.78 10.34 -16.65
CA ILE A 97 -12.33 11.57 -15.97
C ILE A 97 -11.56 12.47 -16.93
N GLY A 98 -10.63 11.91 -17.71
CA GLY A 98 -9.83 12.64 -18.69
C GLY A 98 -10.69 13.30 -19.78
N ALA A 99 -11.65 12.57 -20.32
CA ALA A 99 -12.59 13.09 -21.30
C ALA A 99 -13.46 14.22 -20.71
N GLY A 100 -13.96 14.05 -19.48
CA GLY A 100 -14.73 15.08 -18.78
C GLY A 100 -13.93 16.37 -18.54
N MET A 101 -12.67 16.25 -18.10
CA MET A 101 -11.78 17.41 -17.92
C MET A 101 -11.48 18.13 -19.24
N ALA A 102 -11.24 17.39 -20.33
CA ALA A 102 -10.98 17.96 -21.64
C ALA A 102 -12.21 18.67 -22.24
N LEU A 103 -13.40 18.16 -22.00
CA LEU A 103 -14.65 18.82 -22.41
C LEU A 103 -14.92 20.08 -21.58
N ALA A 104 -14.70 20.02 -20.26
CA ALA A 104 -14.87 21.16 -19.36
C ALA A 104 -13.88 22.30 -19.66
N SER A 105 -12.64 21.98 -20.01
CA SER A 105 -11.65 22.98 -20.40
C SER A 105 -11.97 23.66 -21.74
N ARG A 106 -12.59 22.94 -22.68
CA ARG A 106 -13.06 23.51 -23.96
C ARG A 106 -14.27 24.43 -23.80
N GLY A 107 -15.22 24.07 -22.93
CA GLY A 107 -16.39 24.91 -22.65
C GLY A 107 -16.03 26.25 -21.95
N ARG A 108 -14.97 26.27 -21.15
CA ARG A 108 -14.52 27.46 -20.41
C ARG A 108 -13.73 28.46 -21.27
N GLY A 109 -13.17 28.02 -22.39
CA GLY A 109 -12.46 28.88 -23.35
C GLY A 109 -13.36 29.60 -24.37
N GLY A 110 -14.65 29.24 -24.43
CA GLY A 110 -15.60 29.80 -25.42
C GLY A 110 -16.46 30.98 -24.94
N ASN A 111 -16.47 31.29 -23.64
CA ASN A 111 -17.42 32.25 -23.04
C ASN A 111 -16.80 33.61 -22.67
N GLY A 112 -15.77 34.03 -23.40
CA GLY A 112 -14.97 35.24 -23.11
C GLY A 112 -14.71 36.15 -24.31
N ARG A 113 -15.61 36.20 -25.30
CA ARG A 113 -15.57 37.15 -26.40
C ARG A 113 -16.91 37.84 -26.57
#